data_AF-A0AAF0Q090-F1
#
_entry.id   AF-A0AAF0Q090-F1
#
_cell.length_a   1.000
_cell.length_b   1.000
_cell.length_c   1.000
_cell.angle_alpha   90.00
_cell.angle_beta   90.00
_cell.angle_gamma   90.00
#
_symmetry.space_group_name_H-M   'P 1'
#
loop_
_entity.id
_entity.type
_entity.pdbx_description
1 polymer ?
#
loop_
_entity_poly.entity_id
_entity_poly.type
_entity_poly.pdbx_seq_one_letter_code
_entity_poly.pdbx_strand_id
1 'polypeptide(L)'
;MRSSPRCTLREMRDNQGWDLRFRRHLNNWEINRVAELLNTLEQYKDLTPNEDNLFWLPDKQGRFSAGSAYKTYKDQSLRVVAGPGR
;
A
#
# COMPACT_ATOMS: atom_id res chain seq x y z
N MET A 1 -15.22 15.22 6.63
CA MET A 1 -13.78 15.16 7.00
C MET A 1 -12.94 15.48 5.78
N ARG A 2 -12.00 16.43 5.85
CA ARG A 2 -11.21 16.91 4.69
C ARG A 2 -9.99 16.01 4.51
N SER A 3 -9.83 15.39 3.34
CA SER A 3 -8.57 14.77 2.93
C SER A 3 -7.60 15.91 2.63
N SER A 4 -6.84 16.33 3.64
CA SER A 4 -5.81 17.35 3.47
C SER A 4 -4.61 16.71 2.75
N PRO A 5 -4.10 17.28 1.66
CA PRO A 5 -2.95 16.74 0.91
C PRO A 5 -1.62 16.76 1.69
N ARG A 6 -1.64 17.11 2.97
CA ARG A 6 -0.51 17.11 3.91
C ARG A 6 -0.78 16.21 5.14
N CYS A 7 -1.69 15.26 5.01
CA CYS A 7 -1.97 14.25 6.03
C CYS A 7 -0.92 13.15 5.94
N THR A 8 -0.29 12.79 7.06
CA THR A 8 0.65 11.67 7.14
C THR A 8 -0.09 10.33 7.17
N LEU A 9 0.55 9.23 6.78
CA LEU A 9 -0.03 7.88 6.88
C LEU A 9 -0.51 7.56 8.30
N ARG A 10 0.21 8.06 9.32
CA ARG A 10 -0.18 7.92 10.72
C ARG A 10 -1.52 8.60 11.03
N GLU A 11 -1.75 9.79 10.48
CA GLU A 11 -2.98 10.56 10.68
C GLU A 11 -4.18 10.00 9.89
N MET A 12 -3.91 9.21 8.83
CA MET A 12 -4.96 8.52 8.07
C MET A 12 -5.51 7.27 8.77
N ARG A 13 -4.91 6.85 9.89
CA ARG A 13 -5.36 5.68 10.66
C ARG A 13 -5.84 6.10 12.05
N ASP A 14 -7.08 5.74 12.38
CA ASP A 14 -7.67 5.96 13.70
C ASP A 14 -8.20 4.66 14.32
N ASN A 15 -8.99 4.79 15.40
CA ASN A 15 -9.58 3.66 16.10
C ASN A 15 -10.65 2.92 15.29
N GLN A 16 -11.14 3.51 14.19
CA GLN A 16 -12.10 2.91 13.25
C GLN A 16 -11.41 2.29 12.03
N GLY A 17 -10.11 2.55 11.83
CA GLY A 17 -9.29 1.96 10.78
C GLY A 17 -8.67 3.00 9.86
N TRP A 18 -8.52 2.66 8.58
CA TRP A 18 -7.90 3.50 7.56
C TRP A 18 -8.92 4.41 6.85
N ASP A 19 -8.70 5.74 6.82
CA ASP A 19 -9.47 6.71 6.01
C ASP A 19 -9.01 6.65 4.55
N LEU A 20 -9.59 5.74 3.77
CA LEU A 20 -9.34 5.60 2.33
C LEU A 20 -10.44 6.27 1.50
N ARG A 21 -10.04 7.00 0.45
CA ARG A 21 -10.96 7.59 -0.53
C ARG A 21 -10.63 7.15 -1.93
N PHE A 22 -11.59 6.50 -2.57
CA PHE A 22 -11.50 6.09 -3.95
C PHE A 22 -12.02 7.20 -4.87
N ARG A 23 -11.32 7.43 -6.00
CA ARG A 23 -11.72 8.42 -7.01
C ARG A 23 -13.02 8.06 -7.75
N ARG A 24 -13.46 6.81 -7.64
CA ARG A 24 -14.67 6.27 -8.25
C ARG A 24 -15.19 5.10 -7.42
N HIS A 25 -16.42 4.68 -7.70
CA HIS A 25 -16.98 3.45 -7.15
C HIS A 25 -16.15 2.23 -7.54
N LEU A 26 -16.14 1.23 -6.66
CA LEU A 26 -15.48 -0.05 -6.87
C LEU A 26 -16.39 -0.95 -7.71
N ASN A 27 -15.78 -1.64 -8.68
CA ASN A 27 -16.46 -2.73 -9.37
C ASN A 27 -16.39 -4.00 -8.51
N ASN A 28 -17.31 -4.94 -8.74
CA ASN A 28 -17.32 -6.23 -8.03
C ASN A 28 -15.98 -6.97 -8.12
N TRP A 29 -15.30 -6.91 -9.27
CA TRP A 29 -14.01 -7.56 -9.48
C TRP A 29 -12.84 -6.92 -8.72
N GLU A 30 -13.01 -5.69 -8.22
CA GLU A 30 -12.00 -4.96 -7.45
C GLU A 30 -12.10 -5.23 -5.95
N ILE A 31 -13.27 -5.69 -5.47
CA ILE A 31 -13.54 -5.89 -4.04
C ILE A 31 -12.50 -6.79 -3.38
N ASN A 32 -12.15 -7.92 -4.01
CA ASN A 32 -11.15 -8.83 -3.45
C ASN A 32 -9.78 -8.16 -3.31
N ARG A 33 -9.36 -7.35 -4.30
CA ARG A 33 -8.08 -6.62 -4.25
C ARG A 33 -8.08 -5.52 -3.18
N VAL A 34 -9.22 -4.85 -2.99
CA VAL A 34 -9.37 -3.85 -1.93
C VAL A 34 -9.36 -4.52 -0.56
N ALA A 35 -9.97 -5.70 -0.41
CA ALA A 35 -9.90 -6.47 0.82
C ALA A 35 -8.46 -6.91 1.14
N GLU A 36 -7.71 -7.39 0.14
CA GLU A 36 -6.28 -7.71 0.28
C GLU A 36 -5.44 -6.48 0.67
N LEU A 37 -5.72 -5.32 0.07
CA LEU A 37 -5.09 -4.06 0.44
C LEU A 37 -5.38 -3.68 1.89
N LEU A 38 -6.64 -3.74 2.32
CA LEU A 38 -7.03 -3.44 3.69
C LEU A 38 -6.36 -4.39 4.70
N ASN A 39 -6.36 -5.70 4.41
CA ASN A 39 -5.65 -6.68 5.24
C ASN A 39 -4.15 -6.41 5.34
N THR A 40 -3.54 -5.93 4.25
CA THR A 40 -2.13 -5.54 4.23
C THR A 40 -1.91 -4.31 5.10
N LEU A 41 -2.73 -3.27 4.93
CA LEU A 41 -2.68 -2.03 5.70
C LEU A 41 -2.88 -2.29 7.21
N GLU A 42 -3.77 -3.21 7.58
CA GLU A 42 -4.01 -3.59 8.97
C GLU A 42 -2.78 -4.14 9.69
N GLN A 43 -1.83 -4.75 8.97
CA GLN A 43 -0.58 -5.25 9.55
C GLN A 43 0.37 -4.13 10.00
N TYR A 44 0.19 -2.91 9.50
CA TYR A 44 1.01 -1.75 9.86
C TYR A 44 0.39 -1.00 11.04
N LYS A 45 0.85 -1.33 12.26
CA LYS A 45 0.43 -0.68 13.52
C LYS A 45 1.42 0.37 14.02
N ASP A 46 2.70 0.23 13.65
CA ASP A 46 3.80 1.08 14.13
C ASP A 46 4.09 2.23 13.13
N LEU A 47 3.07 3.04 12.82
CA LEU A 47 3.25 4.20 11.95
C LEU A 47 4.01 5.31 12.70
N THR A 48 5.12 5.74 12.12
CA THR A 48 5.94 6.80 12.73
C THR A 48 5.24 8.17 12.62
N PRO A 49 5.46 9.11 13.55
CA PRO A 49 4.96 10.48 13.45
C PRO A 49 5.72 11.34 12.42
N ASN A 50 6.74 10.79 11.78
CA ASN A 50 7.60 11.53 10.86
C ASN A 50 6.86 11.81 9.56
N GLU A 51 7.33 12.80 8.80
CA GLU A 51 6.83 13.06 7.46
C GLU A 51 6.98 11.82 6.57
N ASP A 52 5.95 11.54 5.78
CA ASP A 52 5.97 10.44 4.84
C ASP A 52 7.00 10.69 3.75
N ASN A 53 7.80 9.67 3.47
CA ASN A 53 8.77 9.69 2.38
C ASN A 53 8.27 8.82 1.22
N LEU A 54 8.25 9.39 0.02
CA LEU A 54 7.87 8.69 -1.19
C LEU A 54 9.06 7.88 -1.73
N PHE A 55 9.15 6.61 -1.36
CA PHE A 55 10.16 5.70 -1.92
C PHE A 55 9.59 4.92 -3.11
N TRP A 56 9.93 5.34 -4.32
CA TRP A 56 9.79 4.48 -5.49
C TRP A 56 10.95 3.49 -5.49
N LEU A 57 10.68 2.18 -5.55
CA LEU A 57 11.76 1.22 -5.75
C LEU A 57 12.25 1.31 -7.20
N PRO A 58 13.55 1.56 -7.45
CA PRO A 58 14.06 1.66 -8.80
C PRO A 58 13.99 0.31 -9.53
N ASP A 59 14.01 0.32 -10.86
CA ASP A 59 14.25 -0.91 -11.62
C ASP A 59 15.66 -1.47 -11.35
N LYS A 60 15.95 -2.66 -11.90
CA LYS A 60 17.27 -3.30 -11.79
C LYS A 60 18.43 -2.44 -12.32
N GLN A 61 18.13 -1.36 -13.05
CA GLN A 61 19.08 -0.39 -13.59
C GLN A 61 19.08 0.94 -12.83
N GLY A 62 18.42 1.03 -11.67
CA GLY A 62 18.38 2.25 -10.87
C GLY A 62 17.40 3.31 -11.38
N ARG A 63 16.57 3.01 -12.39
CA ARG A 63 15.66 4.00 -12.99
C ARG A 63 14.28 3.95 -12.36
N PHE A 64 13.73 5.13 -12.12
CA PHE A 64 12.38 5.32 -11.61
C PHE A 64 11.43 5.54 -12.79
N SER A 65 10.49 4.62 -12.99
CA SER A 65 9.40 4.80 -13.96
C SER A 65 8.12 4.18 -13.42
N ALA A 66 6.95 4.61 -13.90
CA ALA A 66 5.69 3.93 -13.60
C ALA A 66 5.77 2.41 -13.95
N GLY A 67 6.54 2.07 -14.98
CA GLY A 67 6.83 0.69 -15.37
C GLY A 67 7.71 -0.07 -14.38
N SER A 68 8.66 0.58 -13.71
CA SER A 68 9.49 -0.05 -12.67
C SER A 68 8.67 -0.34 -11.41
N ALA A 69 7.82 0.60 -10.99
CA ALA A 69 6.91 0.43 -9.87
C ALA A 69 5.96 -0.79 -10.06
N TYR A 70 5.38 -0.92 -11.26
CA TYR A 70 4.49 -2.05 -11.58
C TYR A 70 5.22 -3.39 -11.64
N LYS A 71 6.48 -3.43 -12.12
CA LYS A 71 7.28 -4.66 -12.13
C LYS A 71 7.60 -5.10 -10.71
N THR A 72 8.00 -4.18 -9.83
CA THR A 72 8.31 -4.50 -8.43
C THR A 72 7.08 -5.04 -7.70
N TYR A 73 5.90 -4.46 -7.93
CA TYR A 73 4.65 -4.97 -7.38
C TYR A 73 4.35 -6.42 -7.83
N LYS A 74 4.52 -6.72 -9.13
CA LYS A 74 4.35 -8.09 -9.64
C LYS A 74 5.38 -9.07 -9.09
N ASP A 75 6.62 -8.64 -8.89
CA ASP A 75 7.69 -9.49 -8.36
C ASP A 75 7.49 -9.79 -6.87
N GLN A 76 6.92 -8.85 -6.09
CA GLN A 76 6.53 -9.07 -4.70
C GLN A 76 5.32 -10.00 -4.57
N SER A 77 4.33 -9.89 -5.49
CA SER A 77 3.17 -10.79 -5.54
C SER A 77 3.54 -12.25 -5.89
N LEU A 78 4.70 -12.49 -6.51
CA LEU A 78 5.21 -13.83 -6.84
C LEU A 78 6.15 -14.39 -5.78
N ARG A 79 6.53 -13.60 -4.77
CA ARG A 79 7.34 -14.04 -3.63
C ARG A 79 6.44 -14.43 -2.46
N VAL A 80 5.56 -15.40 -2.66
CA VAL A 80 5.07 -16.21 -1.55
C VAL A 80 6.17 -17.21 -1.24
N VAL A 81 7.07 -16.83 -0.33
CA VAL A 81 8.10 -17.75 0.17
C VAL A 81 7.38 -18.75 1.07
N ALA A 82 7.28 -20.00 0.61
CA ALA A 82 6.87 -21.12 1.45
C ALA A 82 7.78 -21.16 2.68
N GLY A 83 7.20 -21.03 3.87
CA GLY A 83 7.91 -21.26 5.13
C GLY A 83 8.39 -22.72 5.22
N PRO A 84 9.43 -23.01 6.03
CA PRO A 84 9.92 -24.37 6.18
C PRO A 84 8.84 -25.23 6.84
N GLY A 85 8.46 -26.31 6.15
CA GLY A 85 7.58 -27.35 6.69
C GLY A 85 8.19 -27.95 7.94
N ARG A 86 7.38 -28.07 8.98
CA ARG A 86 7.63 -28.99 10.10
C ARG A 86 7.29 -30.40 9.69
#